data_AF-B7S492-F1
#
_entry.id   AF-B7S492-F1
#
_cell.length_a   1.000
_cell.length_b   1.000
_cell.length_c   1.000
_cell.angle_alpha   90.00
_cell.angle_beta   90.00
_cell.angle_gamma   90.00
#
_symmetry.space_group_name_H-M   'P 1'
#
loop_
_entity.id
_entity.type
_entity.pdbx_description
1 polymer ?
#
loop_
_entity_poly.entity_id
_entity_poly.type
_entity_poly.pdbx_seq_one_letter_code
_entity_poly.pdbx_strand_id
1 'polypeptide(L)'
;MSSVHIRFIAVLLWWSCLVTLSDAFLLFPKPITNLVDMAKSIQQQKSLDVVLDFFGDSSQRDSSTPRLSLQGLRLKLGDSLVQARRIRMPGFHGPHPSLSSGIRDLSIQARGFFTDMLGRQEVDMRDGAWELVWKDGSAAGSLICGLDVPDRGVSRNGVAMPSGRLYLTFPVFTHEGYASQQARKEASEKRADEFLQERDDALCEMQSTDNLLKKALLYRKAAEAVEKYSLTGIKQLRKMVPSGDDLVAIPNGLLLTTKGTIWTKALSGQKQILLGTAKLCQQTLSKLPATAT
;
A
#
# COMPACT_ATOMS: atom_id res chain seq x y z
N MET A 1 -55.01 26.02 7.86
CA MET A 1 -53.56 26.09 8.17
C MET A 1 -52.96 24.76 8.65
N SER A 2 -53.58 23.59 8.41
CA SER A 2 -53.11 22.29 8.94
C SER A 2 -52.32 21.40 7.96
N SER A 3 -52.42 21.64 6.65
CA SER A 3 -51.82 20.74 5.64
C SER A 3 -50.32 20.97 5.39
N VAL A 4 -49.84 22.21 5.59
CA VAL A 4 -48.44 22.58 5.30
C VAL A 4 -47.48 22.05 6.36
N HIS A 5 -47.90 21.99 7.63
CA HIS A 5 -47.05 21.47 8.71
C HIS A 5 -46.76 19.97 8.60
N ILE A 6 -47.73 19.18 8.11
CA ILE A 6 -47.57 17.72 8.00
C ILE A 6 -46.52 17.37 6.93
N ARG A 7 -46.46 18.12 5.82
CA ARG A 7 -45.47 17.89 4.76
C ARG A 7 -44.04 18.26 5.19
N PHE A 8 -43.88 19.27 6.04
CA PHE A 8 -42.57 19.70 6.52
C PHE A 8 -41.94 18.71 7.52
N ILE A 9 -42.76 18.13 8.40
CA ILE A 9 -42.31 17.10 9.36
C ILE A 9 -41.91 15.80 8.64
N ALA A 10 -42.64 15.42 7.59
CA ALA A 10 -42.30 14.23 6.80
C ALA A 10 -40.95 14.37 6.07
N VAL A 11 -40.61 15.55 5.55
CA VAL A 11 -39.32 15.81 4.89
C VAL A 11 -38.16 15.77 5.89
N LEU A 12 -38.35 16.31 7.10
CA LEU A 12 -37.32 16.27 8.15
C LEU A 12 -37.07 14.85 8.67
N LEU A 13 -38.11 14.03 8.82
CA LEU A 13 -37.98 12.61 9.20
C LEU A 13 -37.34 11.77 8.09
N TRP A 14 -37.58 12.11 6.83
CA TRP A 14 -36.95 11.42 5.71
C TRP A 14 -35.45 11.77 5.60
N TRP A 15 -35.09 13.02 5.89
CA TRP A 15 -33.69 13.44 6.00
C TRP A 15 -32.97 12.80 7.20
N SER A 16 -33.62 12.68 8.36
CA SER A 16 -32.98 12.03 9.52
C SER A 16 -32.75 10.53 9.30
N CYS A 17 -33.66 9.82 8.60
CA CYS A 17 -33.43 8.43 8.20
C CYS A 17 -32.33 8.26 7.13
N LEU A 18 -32.13 9.25 6.25
CA LEU A 18 -31.02 9.21 5.28
C LEU A 18 -29.66 9.41 5.94
N VAL A 19 -29.61 10.18 7.04
CA VAL A 19 -28.39 10.38 7.83
C VAL A 19 -28.07 9.15 8.68
N THR A 20 -29.04 8.42 9.23
CA THR A 20 -28.77 7.20 10.02
C THR A 20 -28.35 6.00 9.17
N LEU A 21 -28.70 5.96 7.87
CA LEU A 21 -28.12 4.97 6.93
C LEU A 21 -26.64 5.25 6.59
N SER A 22 -26.10 6.42 6.97
CA SER A 22 -24.68 6.72 6.84
C SER A 22 -23.83 6.16 8.00
N ASP A 23 -24.44 5.61 9.05
CA ASP A 23 -23.67 4.91 10.11
C ASP A 23 -23.04 3.60 9.61
N ALA A 24 -23.49 3.07 8.46
CA ALA A 24 -22.79 1.99 7.77
C ALA A 24 -21.41 2.41 7.20
N PHE A 25 -21.08 3.71 7.19
CA PHE A 25 -19.81 4.22 6.69
C PHE A 25 -18.71 4.37 7.76
N LEU A 26 -19.05 4.23 9.06
CA LEU A 26 -18.10 4.38 10.16
C LEU A 26 -18.00 3.13 11.02
N LEU A 27 -18.00 1.95 10.40
CA LEU A 27 -17.45 0.74 11.00
C LEU A 27 -15.94 0.92 11.13
N PHE A 28 -15.51 1.74 12.09
CA PHE A 28 -14.11 1.78 12.48
C PHE A 28 -13.76 0.39 13.00
N PRO A 29 -12.75 -0.27 12.42
CA PRO A 29 -12.32 -1.57 12.91
C PRO A 29 -12.00 -1.43 14.40
N LYS A 30 -12.41 -2.42 15.21
CA LYS A 30 -12.08 -2.47 16.63
C LYS A 30 -10.57 -2.25 16.79
N PRO A 31 -10.13 -1.42 17.76
CA PRO A 31 -8.72 -1.18 17.98
C PRO A 31 -8.02 -2.52 18.17
N ILE A 32 -6.93 -2.74 17.43
CA ILE A 32 -6.19 -3.98 17.52
C ILE A 32 -5.41 -3.96 18.83
N THR A 33 -5.84 -4.77 19.80
CA THR A 33 -5.38 -4.67 21.18
C THR A 33 -4.01 -5.31 21.44
N ASN A 34 -3.38 -5.97 20.45
CA ASN A 34 -2.07 -6.57 20.68
C ASN A 34 -1.13 -6.62 19.45
N LEU A 35 -0.48 -5.50 19.15
CA LEU A 35 0.56 -5.42 18.10
C LEU A 35 1.77 -6.31 18.38
N VAL A 36 2.08 -6.56 19.65
CA VAL A 36 3.22 -7.42 20.04
C VAL A 36 2.92 -8.86 19.64
N ASP A 37 1.71 -9.35 19.86
CA ASP A 37 1.31 -10.70 19.46
C ASP A 37 1.25 -10.84 17.94
N MET A 38 0.77 -9.82 17.23
CA MET A 38 0.84 -9.79 15.76
C MET A 38 2.28 -9.87 15.26
N ALA A 39 3.20 -9.10 15.85
CA ALA A 39 4.62 -9.16 15.50
C ALA A 39 5.20 -10.56 15.73
N LYS A 40 4.89 -11.20 16.87
CA LYS A 40 5.28 -12.60 17.13
C LYS A 40 4.73 -13.56 16.07
N SER A 41 3.53 -13.30 15.55
CA SER A 41 2.89 -14.11 14.49
C SER A 41 3.65 -14.02 13.17
N ILE A 42 4.05 -12.82 12.78
CA ILE A 42 4.87 -12.57 11.59
C ILE A 42 6.23 -13.27 11.72
N GLN A 43 6.83 -13.25 12.91
CA GLN A 43 8.11 -13.90 13.19
C GLN A 43 8.08 -15.43 13.01
N GLN A 44 6.91 -16.09 13.16
CA GLN A 44 6.81 -17.53 12.88
C GLN A 44 7.14 -17.86 11.43
N GLN A 45 7.10 -16.87 10.52
CA GLN A 45 7.72 -17.00 9.21
C GLN A 45 9.25 -16.97 9.33
N LYS A 46 9.86 -18.10 8.98
CA LYS A 46 11.29 -18.34 9.20
C LYS A 46 12.20 -17.45 8.35
N SER A 47 11.73 -16.98 7.18
CA SER A 47 12.52 -16.16 6.25
C SER A 47 11.65 -15.46 5.22
N LEU A 48 12.03 -14.24 4.85
CA LEU A 48 11.49 -13.46 3.75
C LEU A 48 12.51 -13.45 2.60
N ASP A 49 12.14 -13.98 1.45
CA ASP A 49 12.92 -13.84 0.23
C ASP A 49 12.43 -12.62 -0.53
N VAL A 50 13.33 -11.65 -0.72
CA VAL A 50 13.01 -10.30 -1.22
C VAL A 50 13.77 -10.02 -2.51
N VAL A 51 13.07 -9.50 -3.50
CA VAL A 51 13.63 -8.85 -4.68
C VAL A 51 13.45 -7.35 -4.53
N LEU A 52 14.52 -6.59 -4.76
CA LEU A 52 14.51 -5.14 -4.67
C LEU A 52 14.70 -4.52 -6.06
N ASP A 53 13.74 -3.74 -6.52
CA ASP A 53 13.80 -3.07 -7.81
C ASP A 53 13.88 -1.56 -7.59
N PHE A 54 15.06 -1.00 -7.83
CA PHE A 54 15.34 0.43 -7.78
C PHE A 54 15.05 1.07 -9.14
N PHE A 55 14.42 2.23 -9.12
CA PHE A 55 14.17 3.03 -10.32
C PHE A 55 15.13 4.22 -10.36
N GLY A 56 15.46 4.67 -11.57
CA GLY A 56 16.08 5.99 -11.78
C GLY A 56 15.15 7.13 -11.34
N ASP A 57 15.48 8.37 -11.73
CA ASP A 57 14.70 9.54 -11.33
C ASP A 57 13.20 9.34 -11.56
N SER A 58 12.44 9.41 -10.46
CA SER A 58 11.03 9.00 -10.34
C SER A 58 10.07 9.82 -11.22
N SER A 59 10.57 10.87 -11.86
CA SER A 59 9.85 11.78 -12.75
C SER A 59 9.46 11.12 -14.08
N GLN A 60 10.16 10.06 -14.51
CA GLN A 60 9.85 9.32 -15.75
C GLN A 60 9.56 7.85 -15.42
N ARG A 61 8.33 7.38 -15.70
CA ARG A 61 7.90 5.99 -15.48
C ARG A 61 7.67 5.25 -16.80
N ASP A 62 8.55 5.47 -17.77
CA ASP A 62 8.47 4.77 -19.04
C ASP A 62 9.19 3.42 -18.95
N SER A 63 8.87 2.48 -19.85
CA SER A 63 9.51 1.16 -19.91
C SER A 63 11.03 1.24 -20.16
N SER A 64 11.52 2.38 -20.67
CA SER A 64 12.93 2.70 -20.87
C SER A 64 13.64 3.23 -19.61
N THR A 65 12.92 3.44 -18.50
CA THR A 65 13.52 3.98 -17.29
C THR A 65 14.58 3.01 -16.78
N PRO A 66 15.83 3.45 -16.56
CA PRO A 66 16.87 2.57 -16.07
C PRO A 66 16.51 1.96 -14.72
N ARG A 67 16.91 0.71 -14.51
CA ARG A 67 16.61 -0.07 -13.30
C ARG A 67 17.83 -0.81 -12.78
N LEU A 68 17.88 -0.94 -11.45
CA LEU A 68 18.78 -1.83 -10.74
C LEU A 68 17.91 -2.81 -9.94
N SER A 69 17.98 -4.11 -10.26
CA SER A 69 17.28 -5.17 -9.54
C SER A 69 18.29 -5.96 -8.70
N LEU A 70 18.04 -6.06 -7.39
CA LEU A 70 18.78 -6.93 -6.47
C LEU A 70 17.95 -8.18 -6.18
N GLN A 71 18.56 -9.33 -6.42
CA GLN A 71 17.95 -10.65 -6.22
C GLN A 71 18.62 -11.41 -5.09
N GLY A 72 17.96 -12.43 -4.57
CA GLY A 72 18.55 -13.36 -3.60
C GLY A 72 18.70 -12.81 -2.18
N LEU A 73 18.17 -11.62 -1.87
CA LEU A 73 18.16 -11.09 -0.51
C LEU A 73 17.21 -11.92 0.35
N ARG A 74 17.76 -12.61 1.35
CA ARG A 74 16.97 -13.40 2.32
C ARG A 74 17.10 -12.80 3.71
N LEU A 75 15.98 -12.42 4.29
CA LEU A 75 15.90 -11.81 5.61
C LEU A 75 15.22 -12.77 6.58
N LYS A 76 15.69 -12.84 7.83
CA LYS A 76 15.01 -13.58 8.89
C LYS A 76 14.65 -12.63 10.03
N LEU A 77 13.37 -12.62 10.36
CA LEU A 77 12.78 -11.82 11.43
C LEU A 77 13.11 -12.45 12.79
N GLY A 78 13.91 -11.77 13.60
CA GLY A 78 14.25 -12.17 14.96
C GLY A 78 13.23 -11.67 15.99
N ASP A 79 13.14 -12.35 17.14
CA ASP A 79 12.29 -11.93 18.27
C ASP A 79 12.98 -10.86 19.13
N SER A 80 14.30 -10.94 19.24
CA SER A 80 15.07 -10.16 20.19
C SER A 80 14.88 -8.67 19.95
N LEU A 81 14.47 -7.96 21.01
CA LEU A 81 14.47 -6.51 21.01
C LEU A 81 15.90 -6.01 20.86
N VAL A 82 16.12 -5.14 19.88
CA VAL A 82 17.44 -4.58 19.62
C VAL A 82 17.57 -3.27 20.37
N GLN A 83 18.71 -3.08 21.05
CA GLN A 83 19.03 -1.80 21.66
C GLN A 83 19.11 -0.72 20.57
N ALA A 84 18.62 0.50 20.86
CA ALA A 84 18.37 1.60 19.91
C ALA A 84 19.58 2.10 19.07
N ARG A 85 20.75 1.44 19.14
CA ARG A 85 22.02 1.92 18.56
C ARG A 85 22.26 1.53 17.10
N ARG A 86 21.49 0.61 16.49
CA ARG A 86 21.73 0.15 15.10
C ARG A 86 21.07 1.05 14.04
N ILE A 87 19.77 0.93 13.84
CA ILE A 87 19.01 1.72 12.86
C ILE A 87 17.85 2.44 13.54
N ARG A 88 17.68 3.73 13.19
CA ARG A 88 16.50 4.48 13.62
C ARG A 88 15.27 4.03 12.82
N MET A 89 14.40 3.25 13.45
CA MET A 89 13.13 2.82 12.88
C MET A 89 12.06 3.92 12.92
N PRO A 90 11.28 4.11 11.84
CA PRO A 90 10.37 5.24 11.66
C PRO A 90 9.13 5.25 12.56
N GLY A 91 8.63 4.10 13.00
CA GLY A 91 7.52 3.96 13.94
C GLY A 91 7.99 4.24 15.36
N PHE A 92 8.91 3.42 15.86
CA PHE A 92 9.41 3.53 17.24
C PHE A 92 10.11 4.86 17.55
N HIS A 93 10.91 5.40 16.63
CA HIS A 93 11.52 6.73 16.78
C HIS A 93 10.70 7.85 16.11
N GLY A 94 9.47 7.54 15.70
CA GLY A 94 8.57 8.46 15.03
C GLY A 94 7.79 9.35 15.99
N PRO A 95 6.83 10.13 15.47
CA PRO A 95 5.95 10.97 16.29
C PRO A 95 4.98 10.18 17.15
N HIS A 96 4.69 8.91 16.79
CA HIS A 96 3.74 8.05 17.51
C HIS A 96 4.33 6.66 17.80
N PRO A 97 5.28 6.54 18.75
CA PRO A 97 5.92 5.27 19.09
C PRO A 97 4.97 4.19 19.59
N SER A 98 3.84 4.58 20.20
CA SER A 98 2.81 3.66 20.72
C SER A 98 2.15 2.79 19.64
N LEU A 99 2.25 3.21 18.38
CA LEU A 99 1.70 2.49 17.22
C LEU A 99 2.69 1.46 16.65
N SER A 100 3.89 1.34 17.22
CA SER A 100 4.92 0.37 16.83
C SER A 100 4.94 -0.83 17.77
N SER A 101 5.23 -2.01 17.22
CA SER A 101 5.51 -3.23 17.99
C SER A 101 6.86 -3.23 18.74
N GLY A 102 7.65 -2.16 18.59
CA GLY A 102 9.03 -2.09 19.05
C GLY A 102 10.04 -2.59 18.01
N ILE A 103 11.32 -2.25 18.22
CA ILE A 103 12.42 -2.58 17.31
C ILE A 103 12.95 -3.98 17.60
N ARG A 104 12.96 -4.81 16.55
CA ARG A 104 13.38 -6.21 16.61
C ARG A 104 14.53 -6.49 15.66
N ASP A 105 15.30 -7.53 15.95
CA ASP A 105 16.48 -7.91 15.17
C ASP A 105 16.07 -8.48 13.81
N LEU A 106 16.76 -8.06 12.75
CA LEU A 106 16.60 -8.60 11.41
C LEU A 106 17.95 -9.14 10.95
N SER A 107 18.01 -10.47 10.80
CA SER A 107 19.22 -11.14 10.34
C SER A 107 19.21 -11.30 8.82
N ILE A 108 20.30 -10.97 8.15
CA ILE A 108 20.47 -11.18 6.71
C ILE A 108 21.06 -12.57 6.52
N GLN A 109 20.27 -13.50 5.99
CA GLN A 109 20.70 -14.89 5.76
C GLN A 109 21.39 -15.07 4.41
N ALA A 110 20.99 -14.30 3.40
CA ALA A 110 21.62 -14.27 2.10
C ALA A 110 21.69 -12.83 1.60
N ARG A 111 22.84 -12.45 1.07
CA ARG A 111 23.06 -11.11 0.52
C ARG A 111 22.34 -10.96 -0.81
N GLY A 112 21.80 -9.76 -1.03
CA GLY A 112 21.30 -9.39 -2.33
C GLY A 112 22.44 -9.29 -3.34
N PHE A 113 22.18 -9.60 -4.60
CA PHE A 113 23.14 -9.47 -5.68
C PHE A 113 22.48 -8.93 -6.95
N PHE A 114 23.29 -8.36 -7.83
CA PHE A 114 22.92 -8.07 -9.22
C PHE A 114 23.96 -8.64 -10.17
N THR A 115 23.61 -8.77 -11.44
CA THR A 115 24.54 -9.23 -12.48
C THR A 115 24.83 -8.10 -13.45
N ASP A 116 26.10 -7.73 -13.60
CA ASP A 116 26.58 -6.77 -14.60
C ASP A 116 27.51 -7.44 -15.63
N MET A 117 28.21 -6.63 -16.43
CA MET A 117 29.16 -7.15 -17.43
C MET A 117 30.39 -7.84 -16.82
N LEU A 118 30.68 -7.59 -15.54
CA LEU A 118 31.76 -8.22 -14.77
C LEU A 118 31.28 -9.47 -14.01
N GLY A 119 30.00 -9.80 -14.12
CA GLY A 119 29.39 -10.98 -13.52
C GLY A 119 28.52 -10.63 -12.30
N ARG A 120 28.48 -11.55 -11.33
CA ARG A 120 27.64 -11.40 -10.14
C ARG A 120 28.33 -10.50 -9.11
N GLN A 121 27.67 -9.39 -8.78
CA GLN A 121 28.09 -8.44 -7.76
C GLN A 121 27.19 -8.56 -6.53
N GLU A 122 27.77 -8.88 -5.38
CA GLU A 122 27.04 -8.91 -4.11
C GLU A 122 26.95 -7.52 -3.49
N VAL A 123 25.83 -7.24 -2.83
CA VAL A 123 25.57 -5.98 -2.14
C VAL A 123 25.61 -6.25 -0.64
N ASP A 124 26.54 -5.60 0.06
CA ASP A 124 26.61 -5.70 1.51
C ASP A 124 25.53 -4.84 2.17
N MET A 125 24.84 -5.44 3.12
CA MET A 125 23.80 -4.80 3.93
C MET A 125 24.03 -5.25 5.37
N ARG A 126 23.85 -4.35 6.34
CA ARG A 126 24.17 -4.57 7.74
C ARG A 126 23.08 -4.03 8.66
N ASP A 127 23.25 -4.33 9.95
CA ASP A 127 22.49 -3.73 11.05
C ASP A 127 20.97 -3.81 10.91
N GLY A 128 20.49 -4.91 10.34
CA GLY A 128 19.06 -5.11 10.08
C GLY A 128 18.21 -4.96 11.35
N ALA A 129 17.11 -4.22 11.21
CA ALA A 129 16.06 -4.13 12.20
C ALA A 129 14.68 -4.19 11.55
N TRP A 130 13.66 -4.59 12.29
CA TRP A 130 12.28 -4.54 11.81
C TRP A 130 11.30 -4.11 12.90
N GLU A 131 10.15 -3.60 12.46
CA GLU A 131 9.00 -3.30 13.32
C GLU A 131 7.70 -3.47 12.54
N LEU A 132 6.61 -3.74 13.26
CA LEU A 132 5.26 -3.63 12.75
C LEU A 132 4.64 -2.33 13.25
N VAL A 133 4.15 -1.49 12.35
CA VAL A 133 3.48 -0.23 12.68
C VAL A 133 2.03 -0.31 12.26
N TRP A 134 1.11 0.07 13.14
CA TRP A 134 -0.33 0.06 12.84
C TRP A 134 -0.99 1.33 13.35
N LYS A 135 -1.62 2.09 12.45
CA LYS A 135 -2.33 3.31 12.83
C LYS A 135 -3.74 2.98 13.35
N ASP A 136 -4.16 3.66 14.40
CA ASP A 136 -5.53 3.55 14.92
C ASP A 136 -6.58 3.79 13.83
N GLY A 137 -7.56 2.90 13.75
CA GLY A 137 -8.63 2.91 12.75
C GLY A 137 -8.20 2.52 11.32
N SER A 138 -6.92 2.21 11.10
CA SER A 138 -6.45 1.74 9.80
C SER A 138 -6.80 0.27 9.58
N ALA A 139 -7.32 -0.04 8.38
CA ALA A 139 -7.57 -1.42 7.95
C ALA A 139 -6.27 -2.22 7.69
N ALA A 140 -5.14 -1.51 7.55
CA ALA A 140 -3.83 -2.11 7.30
C ALA A 140 -2.75 -1.47 8.17
N GLY A 141 -1.80 -2.29 8.61
CA GLY A 141 -0.51 -1.86 9.16
C GLY A 141 0.60 -1.96 8.13
N SER A 142 1.83 -1.85 8.60
CA SER A 142 3.03 -1.85 7.79
C SER A 142 4.13 -2.61 8.51
N LEU A 143 4.62 -3.68 7.88
CA LEU A 143 5.87 -4.34 8.24
C LEU A 143 7.01 -3.52 7.64
N ILE A 144 7.86 -2.97 8.48
CA ILE A 144 8.99 -2.13 8.08
C ILE A 144 10.29 -2.85 8.42
N CYS A 145 11.13 -3.06 7.42
CA CYS A 145 12.48 -3.62 7.59
C CYS A 145 13.50 -2.52 7.27
N GLY A 146 14.33 -2.14 8.24
CA GLY A 146 15.45 -1.23 8.08
C GLY A 146 16.74 -2.00 7.84
N LEU A 147 17.56 -1.55 6.90
CA LEU A 147 18.87 -2.08 6.54
C LEU A 147 19.85 -0.92 6.40
N ASP A 148 21.11 -1.11 6.78
CA ASP A 148 22.18 -0.15 6.52
C ASP A 148 23.03 -0.61 5.33
N VAL A 149 23.24 0.29 4.37
CA VAL A 149 24.03 0.06 3.17
C VAL A 149 25.33 0.86 3.29
N PRO A 150 26.46 0.24 3.70
CA PRO A 150 27.69 0.98 3.96
C PRO A 150 28.31 1.55 2.68
N ASP A 151 28.19 0.83 1.56
CA ASP A 151 28.95 1.12 0.35
C ASP A 151 28.26 2.16 -0.53
N ARG A 152 29.04 3.14 -1.01
CA ARG A 152 28.59 4.21 -1.92
C ARG A 152 28.62 3.83 -3.41
N GLY A 153 28.94 2.58 -3.73
CA GLY A 153 29.35 2.17 -5.08
C GLY A 153 28.35 1.36 -5.90
N VAL A 154 27.18 1.02 -5.37
CA VAL A 154 26.25 0.14 -6.09
C VAL A 154 25.49 0.94 -7.14
N SER A 155 25.91 0.82 -8.40
CA SER A 155 25.22 1.45 -9.53
C SER A 155 25.16 0.53 -10.74
N ARG A 156 24.06 0.62 -11.50
CA ARG A 156 23.88 -0.10 -12.75
C ARG A 156 22.97 0.69 -13.67
N ASN A 157 23.33 0.78 -14.96
CA ASN A 157 22.54 1.46 -15.98
C ASN A 157 22.18 2.93 -15.61
N GLY A 158 23.03 3.62 -14.86
CA GLY A 158 22.73 4.99 -14.40
C GLY A 158 21.77 5.09 -13.21
N VAL A 159 21.32 3.95 -12.64
CA VAL A 159 20.66 3.92 -11.33
C VAL A 159 21.69 3.63 -10.26
N ALA A 160 21.78 4.51 -9.25
CA ALA A 160 22.62 4.30 -8.09
C ALA A 160 21.74 4.00 -6.87
N MET A 161 22.09 2.96 -6.12
CA MET A 161 21.51 2.72 -4.81
C MET A 161 22.18 3.67 -3.81
N PRO A 162 21.42 4.44 -3.01
CA PRO A 162 22.00 5.33 -2.03
C PRO A 162 22.64 4.54 -0.88
N SER A 163 23.81 5.00 -0.42
CA SER A 163 24.39 4.53 0.84
C SER A 163 23.60 5.02 2.05
N GLY A 164 23.66 4.27 3.14
CA GLY A 164 23.04 4.55 4.43
C GLY A 164 21.77 3.75 4.63
N ARG A 165 20.78 4.36 5.30
CA ARG A 165 19.58 3.65 5.75
C ARG A 165 18.60 3.43 4.61
N LEU A 166 18.30 2.17 4.36
CA LEU A 166 17.28 1.70 3.45
C LEU A 166 16.12 1.12 4.25
N TYR A 167 14.89 1.45 3.86
CA TYR A 167 13.68 0.92 4.48
C TYR A 167 12.84 0.20 3.43
N LEU A 168 12.43 -1.02 3.77
CA LEU A 168 11.46 -1.80 3.03
C LEU A 168 10.14 -1.72 3.78
N THR A 169 9.04 -1.49 3.08
CA THR A 169 7.71 -1.45 3.70
C THR A 169 6.73 -2.33 2.95
N PHE A 170 6.14 -3.28 3.66
CA PHE A 170 5.11 -4.18 3.18
C PHE A 170 3.82 -3.96 3.97
N PRO A 171 2.71 -3.59 3.31
CA PRO A 171 1.41 -3.56 3.96
C PRO A 171 1.04 -4.92 4.60
N VAL A 172 0.42 -4.84 5.78
CA VAL A 172 -0.12 -6.00 6.50
C VAL A 172 -1.60 -5.75 6.77
N PHE A 173 -2.45 -6.70 6.43
CA PHE A 173 -3.89 -6.62 6.69
C PHE A 173 -4.30 -7.68 7.71
N THR A 174 -5.36 -7.40 8.44
CA THR A 174 -6.16 -8.47 9.06
C THR A 174 -7.12 -9.03 7.99
N HIS A 175 -7.61 -10.26 8.15
CA HIS A 175 -8.65 -10.77 7.23
C HIS A 175 -9.87 -9.85 7.12
N GLU A 176 -10.36 -9.34 8.25
CA GLU A 176 -11.50 -8.42 8.29
C GLU A 176 -11.18 -7.08 7.60
N GLY A 177 -9.99 -6.52 7.87
CA GLY A 177 -9.55 -5.27 7.27
C GLY A 177 -9.39 -5.39 5.75
N TYR A 178 -8.83 -6.52 5.29
CA TYR A 178 -8.73 -6.80 3.85
C TYR A 178 -10.10 -6.97 3.20
N ALA A 179 -11.00 -7.78 3.78
CA ALA A 179 -12.34 -8.01 3.26
C ALA A 179 -13.14 -6.69 3.15
N SER A 180 -13.05 -5.83 4.17
CA SER A 180 -13.68 -4.51 4.16
C SER A 180 -13.13 -3.61 3.05
N GLN A 181 -11.80 -3.57 2.86
CA GLN A 181 -11.17 -2.79 1.79
C GLN A 181 -11.50 -3.32 0.39
N GLN A 182 -11.60 -4.64 0.25
CA GLN A 182 -11.96 -5.29 -1.00
C GLN A 182 -13.42 -4.98 -1.38
N ALA A 183 -14.36 -5.09 -0.44
CA ALA A 183 -15.75 -4.68 -0.67
C ALA A 183 -15.86 -3.18 -1.04
N ARG A 184 -15.08 -2.32 -0.38
CA ARG A 184 -15.02 -0.89 -0.71
C ARG A 184 -14.47 -0.64 -2.11
N LYS A 185 -13.43 -1.38 -2.51
CA LYS A 185 -12.85 -1.32 -3.86
C LYS A 185 -13.89 -1.72 -4.89
N GLU A 186 -14.55 -2.86 -4.73
CA GLU A 186 -15.59 -3.36 -5.64
C GLU A 186 -16.75 -2.38 -5.81
N ALA A 187 -17.26 -1.82 -4.70
CA ALA A 187 -18.30 -0.80 -4.74
C ALA A 187 -17.85 0.47 -5.48
N SER A 188 -16.58 0.86 -5.33
CA SER A 188 -16.01 2.02 -6.02
C SER A 188 -15.73 1.75 -7.49
N GLU A 189 -15.37 0.51 -7.86
CA GLU A 189 -15.19 0.08 -9.25
C GLU A 189 -16.52 0.13 -9.99
N LYS A 190 -17.59 -0.43 -9.41
CA LYS A 190 -18.92 -0.37 -10.02
C LYS A 190 -19.36 1.06 -10.33
N ARG A 191 -19.23 1.98 -9.36
CA ARG A 191 -19.56 3.40 -9.57
C ARG A 191 -18.66 4.07 -10.61
N ALA A 192 -17.38 3.71 -10.64
CA ALA A 192 -16.45 4.25 -11.62
C ALA A 192 -16.82 3.81 -13.03
N ASP A 193 -17.22 2.55 -13.20
CA ASP A 193 -17.67 2.00 -14.49
C ASP A 193 -18.99 2.64 -14.94
N GLU A 194 -19.93 2.88 -14.02
CA GLU A 194 -21.17 3.64 -14.28
C GLU A 194 -20.85 5.05 -14.83
N PHE A 195 -19.94 5.80 -14.22
CA PHE A 195 -19.55 7.13 -14.71
C PHE A 195 -18.78 7.10 -16.03
N LEU A 196 -17.99 6.05 -16.29
CA LEU A 196 -17.34 5.89 -17.60
C LEU A 196 -18.37 5.62 -18.69
N GLN A 197 -19.38 4.81 -18.40
CA GLN A 197 -20.48 4.56 -19.32
C GLN A 197 -21.30 5.84 -19.58
N GLU A 198 -21.65 6.60 -18.54
CA GLU A 198 -22.34 7.90 -18.69
C GLU A 198 -21.58 8.89 -19.58
N ARG A 199 -20.24 8.91 -19.45
CA ARG A 199 -19.37 9.70 -20.32
C ARG A 199 -19.49 9.25 -21.77
N ASP A 200 -19.36 7.95 -22.02
CA ASP A 200 -19.35 7.38 -23.36
C ASP A 200 -20.71 7.56 -24.05
N ASP A 201 -21.81 7.37 -23.33
CA ASP A 201 -23.16 7.62 -23.84
C ASP A 201 -23.34 9.09 -24.24
N ALA A 202 -22.89 10.03 -23.40
CA ALA A 202 -22.97 11.46 -23.69
C ALA A 202 -22.12 11.85 -24.92
N LEU A 203 -20.94 11.25 -25.09
CA LEU A 203 -20.09 11.48 -26.26
C LEU A 203 -20.69 10.89 -27.54
N CYS A 204 -21.28 9.70 -27.47
CA CYS A 204 -21.99 9.08 -28.60
C CYS A 204 -23.19 9.93 -29.03
N GLU A 205 -24.00 10.43 -28.09
CA GLU A 205 -25.13 11.32 -28.40
C GLU A 205 -24.66 12.67 -28.97
N MET A 206 -23.51 13.16 -28.52
CA MET A 206 -22.91 14.40 -29.05
C MET A 206 -22.49 14.24 -30.51
N GLN A 207 -22.00 13.06 -30.89
CA GLN A 207 -21.61 12.75 -32.26
C GLN A 207 -22.81 12.61 -33.21
N SER A 208 -23.93 12.08 -32.72
CA SER A 208 -25.13 11.85 -33.54
C SER A 208 -26.03 13.08 -33.72
N THR A 209 -25.86 14.10 -32.89
CA THR A 209 -26.68 15.32 -32.91
C THR A 209 -26.03 16.41 -33.77
N ASP A 210 -26.78 17.15 -34.60
CA ASP A 210 -26.23 18.29 -35.37
C ASP A 210 -26.34 19.65 -34.65
N ASN A 211 -27.21 19.76 -33.64
CA ASN A 211 -27.41 20.99 -32.88
C ASN A 211 -26.20 21.33 -31.99
N LEU A 212 -25.54 22.46 -32.28
CA LEU A 212 -24.33 22.91 -31.57
C LEU A 212 -24.56 23.16 -30.06
N LEU A 213 -25.70 23.70 -29.66
CA LEU A 213 -26.00 23.95 -28.24
C LEU A 213 -26.18 22.63 -27.49
N LYS A 214 -26.85 21.66 -28.11
CA LYS A 214 -26.99 20.32 -27.55
C LYS A 214 -25.63 19.60 -27.46
N LYS A 215 -24.74 19.77 -28.45
CA LYS A 215 -23.36 19.27 -28.35
C LYS A 215 -22.61 19.85 -27.15
N ALA A 216 -22.70 21.17 -26.94
CA ALA A 216 -22.05 21.82 -25.80
C ALA A 216 -22.57 21.29 -24.44
N LEU A 217 -23.88 21.07 -24.32
CA LEU A 217 -24.49 20.46 -23.14
C LEU A 217 -24.02 19.02 -22.92
N LEU A 218 -23.98 18.21 -23.98
CA LEU A 218 -23.51 16.82 -23.91
C LEU A 218 -22.03 16.71 -23.57
N TYR A 219 -21.20 17.61 -24.11
CA TYR A 219 -19.79 17.72 -23.73
C TYR A 219 -19.64 18.05 -22.24
N ARG A 220 -20.43 19.00 -21.71
CA ARG A 220 -20.44 19.32 -20.27
C ARG A 220 -20.84 18.10 -19.43
N LYS A 221 -21.85 17.34 -19.85
CA LYS A 221 -22.27 16.11 -19.18
C LYS A 221 -21.16 15.06 -19.15
N ALA A 222 -20.46 14.87 -20.27
CA ALA A 222 -19.31 13.98 -20.34
C ALA A 222 -18.17 14.42 -19.41
N ALA A 223 -17.88 15.73 -19.35
CA ALA A 223 -16.89 16.28 -18.43
C ALA A 223 -17.27 16.08 -16.94
N GLU A 224 -18.54 16.32 -16.58
CA GLU A 224 -19.06 16.07 -15.24
C GLU A 224 -18.91 14.60 -14.83
N ALA A 225 -19.18 13.66 -15.74
CA ALA A 225 -18.99 12.23 -15.50
C ALA A 225 -17.51 11.89 -15.22
N VAL A 226 -16.56 12.52 -15.93
CA VAL A 226 -15.11 12.36 -15.67
C VAL A 226 -14.69 12.94 -14.31
N GLU A 227 -15.29 14.05 -13.90
CA GLU A 227 -15.08 14.62 -12.56
C GLU A 227 -15.58 13.65 -11.48
N LYS A 228 -16.81 13.14 -11.63
CA LYS A 228 -17.38 12.13 -10.71
C LYS A 228 -16.53 10.86 -10.64
N TYR A 229 -16.07 10.36 -11.78
CA TYR A 229 -15.12 9.25 -11.85
C TYR A 229 -13.85 9.53 -11.04
N SER A 230 -13.28 10.74 -11.18
CA SER A 230 -12.08 11.14 -10.45
C SER A 230 -12.31 11.20 -8.93
N LEU A 231 -13.50 11.62 -8.51
CA LEU A 231 -13.91 11.67 -7.10
C LEU A 231 -14.17 10.30 -6.46
N THR A 232 -14.37 9.24 -7.24
CA THR A 232 -14.51 7.87 -6.68
C THR A 232 -13.26 7.40 -5.92
N GLY A 233 -12.09 7.98 -6.21
CA GLY A 233 -10.82 7.57 -5.62
C GLY A 233 -10.34 6.18 -6.07
N ILE A 234 -10.95 5.59 -7.10
CA ILE A 234 -10.67 4.20 -7.51
C ILE A 234 -9.20 3.98 -7.90
N LYS A 235 -8.56 4.99 -8.50
CA LYS A 235 -7.13 4.94 -8.85
C LYS A 235 -6.23 4.72 -7.64
N GLN A 236 -6.60 5.26 -6.48
CA GLN A 236 -5.86 5.08 -5.23
C GLN A 236 -6.16 3.71 -4.63
N LEU A 237 -7.42 3.30 -4.61
CA LEU A 237 -7.85 1.99 -4.09
C LEU A 237 -7.21 0.83 -4.87
N ARG A 238 -7.17 0.88 -6.21
CA ARG A 238 -6.50 -0.13 -7.04
C ARG A 238 -5.00 -0.28 -6.74
N LYS A 239 -4.34 0.80 -6.27
CA LYS A 239 -2.93 0.78 -5.88
C LYS A 239 -2.73 0.27 -4.45
N MET A 240 -3.64 0.61 -3.53
CA MET A 240 -3.53 0.30 -2.11
C MET A 240 -4.04 -1.08 -1.74
N VAL A 241 -5.09 -1.55 -2.41
CA VAL A 241 -5.75 -2.83 -2.10
C VAL A 241 -5.21 -3.90 -3.06
N PRO A 242 -4.37 -4.82 -2.56
CA PRO A 242 -3.76 -5.88 -3.35
C PRO A 242 -4.83 -6.85 -3.89
N SER A 243 -4.51 -7.60 -4.93
CA SER A 243 -5.32 -8.77 -5.31
C SER A 243 -5.05 -9.93 -4.35
N GLY A 244 -5.93 -10.93 -4.34
CA GLY A 244 -5.74 -12.14 -3.52
C GLY A 244 -4.41 -12.85 -3.81
N ASP A 245 -4.00 -12.89 -5.08
CA ASP A 245 -2.73 -13.50 -5.51
C ASP A 245 -1.49 -12.74 -4.99
N ASP A 246 -1.65 -11.46 -4.65
CA ASP A 246 -0.57 -10.63 -4.12
C ASP A 246 -0.45 -10.74 -2.59
N LEU A 247 -1.20 -11.64 -1.94
CA LEU A 247 -1.20 -11.82 -0.48
C LEU A 247 -0.57 -13.14 -0.05
N VAL A 248 0.06 -13.11 1.12
CA VAL A 248 0.56 -14.29 1.81
C VAL A 248 -0.02 -14.32 3.21
N ALA A 249 -0.66 -15.44 3.57
CA ALA A 249 -1.12 -15.60 4.94
C ALA A 249 0.06 -15.81 5.89
N ILE A 250 -0.10 -15.16 7.02
CA ILE A 250 0.73 -15.27 8.20
C ILE A 250 -0.17 -15.84 9.31
N PRO A 251 0.39 -16.59 10.28
CA PRO A 251 -0.36 -17.02 11.45
C PRO A 251 -1.15 -15.89 12.13
N ASN A 252 -2.21 -16.27 12.85
CA ASN A 252 -3.10 -15.36 13.57
C ASN A 252 -3.91 -14.41 12.66
N GLY A 253 -4.26 -14.89 11.46
CA GLY A 253 -5.21 -14.22 10.58
C GLY A 253 -4.70 -12.94 9.94
N LEU A 254 -3.37 -12.86 9.76
CA LEU A 254 -2.72 -11.74 9.11
C LEU A 254 -2.40 -12.07 7.65
N LEU A 255 -2.49 -11.06 6.81
CA LEU A 255 -2.25 -11.13 5.37
C LEU A 255 -1.15 -10.13 5.04
N LEU A 256 0.03 -10.62 4.65
CA LEU A 256 1.16 -9.81 4.23
C LEU A 256 1.13 -9.63 2.71
N THR A 257 1.27 -8.40 2.24
CA THR A 257 1.37 -8.16 0.80
C THR A 257 2.74 -8.55 0.27
N THR A 258 2.75 -9.24 -0.86
CA THR A 258 3.97 -9.55 -1.61
C THR A 258 4.63 -8.31 -2.20
N LYS A 259 3.87 -7.26 -2.48
CA LYS A 259 4.38 -5.99 -3.02
C LYS A 259 4.67 -5.03 -1.88
N GLY A 260 5.85 -4.43 -1.93
CA GLY A 260 6.31 -3.43 -0.98
C GLY A 260 7.00 -2.26 -1.66
N THR A 261 7.46 -1.32 -0.87
CA THR A 261 8.18 -0.12 -1.34
C THR A 261 9.56 -0.05 -0.71
N ILE A 262 10.49 0.56 -1.44
CA ILE A 262 11.85 0.84 -0.98
C ILE A 262 11.98 2.34 -0.86
N TRP A 263 12.41 2.81 0.30
CA TRP A 263 12.61 4.24 0.52
C TRP A 263 13.77 4.50 1.47
N THR A 264 14.28 5.74 1.45
CA THR A 264 15.31 6.21 2.38
C THR A 264 14.87 7.53 3.03
N LYS A 265 15.47 7.85 4.18
CA LYS A 265 15.28 9.12 4.87
C LYS A 265 16.58 9.91 4.80
N ALA A 266 16.56 11.08 4.15
CA ALA A 266 17.72 11.95 4.08
C ALA A 266 18.19 12.37 5.50
N LEU A 267 19.50 12.44 5.70
CA LEU A 267 20.12 12.83 6.99
C LEU A 267 19.67 14.22 7.46
N SER A 268 19.33 15.12 6.54
CA SER A 268 18.83 16.48 6.83
C SER A 268 17.38 16.54 7.32
N GLY A 269 16.71 15.39 7.48
CA GLY A 269 15.74 15.25 8.56
C GLY A 269 14.27 15.10 8.20
N GLN A 270 13.78 15.38 6.98
CA GLN A 270 12.31 15.32 6.77
C GLN A 270 11.78 14.70 5.48
N LYS A 271 12.54 14.63 4.39
CA LYS A 271 12.00 14.07 3.15
C LYS A 271 12.28 12.56 3.05
N GLN A 272 11.21 11.77 3.05
CA GLN A 272 11.27 10.39 2.59
C GLN A 272 11.42 10.40 1.06
N ILE A 273 12.35 9.61 0.55
CA ILE A 273 12.60 9.48 -0.88
C ILE A 273 12.25 8.05 -1.26
N LEU A 274 11.24 7.89 -2.13
CA LEU A 274 10.90 6.61 -2.73
C LEU A 274 11.99 6.25 -3.75
N LEU A 275 12.61 5.10 -3.57
CA LEU A 275 13.70 4.61 -4.41
C LEU A 275 13.25 3.50 -5.36
N GLY A 276 12.20 2.76 -5.01
CA GLY A 276 11.87 1.54 -5.72
C GLY A 276 10.69 0.76 -5.15
N THR A 277 10.53 -0.45 -5.66
CA THR A 277 9.58 -1.45 -5.16
C THR A 277 10.30 -2.67 -4.63
N ALA A 278 9.76 -3.27 -3.57
CA ALA A 278 10.20 -4.56 -3.08
C ALA A 278 9.16 -5.62 -3.42
N LYS A 279 9.59 -6.86 -3.68
CA LYS A 279 8.70 -7.99 -3.93
C LYS A 279 9.12 -9.20 -3.10
N LEU A 280 8.17 -9.81 -2.40
CA LEU A 280 8.35 -11.09 -1.72
C LEU A 280 8.18 -12.25 -2.69
N CYS A 281 9.12 -13.18 -2.68
CA CYS A 281 9.05 -14.41 -3.45
C CYS A 281 8.17 -15.44 -2.71
N GLN A 282 7.06 -15.85 -3.34
CA GLN A 282 6.12 -16.82 -2.76
C GLN A 282 6.65 -18.24 -2.63
N GLN A 283 7.79 -18.58 -3.25
CA GLN A 283 8.32 -19.95 -3.27
C GLN A 283 8.64 -20.50 -1.87
N THR A 284 8.82 -19.60 -0.89
CA THR A 284 9.30 -19.91 0.46
C THR A 284 8.17 -19.97 1.48
N LEU A 285 6.99 -19.46 1.11
CA LEU A 285 5.84 -19.35 1.98
C LEU A 285 4.81 -20.33 1.45
N SER A 286 4.56 -21.40 2.21
CA SER A 286 3.57 -22.43 1.88
C SER A 286 2.30 -21.75 1.38
N LYS A 287 1.99 -21.92 0.09
CA LYS A 287 0.76 -21.37 -0.50
C LYS A 287 -0.38 -21.79 0.41
N LEU A 288 -1.19 -20.83 0.83
CA LEU A 288 -2.47 -21.14 1.46
C LEU A 288 -3.15 -22.21 0.62
N PRO A 289 -3.69 -23.29 1.23
CA PRO A 289 -4.63 -24.13 0.50
C PRO A 289 -5.70 -23.20 -0.04
N ALA A 290 -5.98 -23.26 -1.34
CA ALA A 290 -7.07 -22.52 -1.95
C ALA A 290 -8.36 -22.99 -1.27
N THR A 291 -8.75 -22.35 -0.17
CA THR A 291 -9.98 -22.65 0.53
C THR A 291 -11.12 -22.25 -0.40
N ALA A 292 -11.87 -23.27 -0.78
CA ALA A 292 -13.08 -23.20 -1.59
C ALA A 292 -13.98 -22.07 -1.09
N THR A 293 -14.25 -21.13 -2.00
CA THR A 293 -15.40 -20.22 -1.93
C THR A 293 -16.71 -21.00 -1.87
#